data_AF-A0A957NIV4-F1
#
_entry.id   AF-A0A957NIV4-F1
#
_cell.length_a   1.000
_cell.length_b   1.000
_cell.length_c   1.000
_cell.angle_alpha   90.00
_cell.angle_beta   90.00
_cell.angle_gamma   90.00
#
_symmetry.space_group_name_H-M   'P 1'
#
loop_
_entity.id
_entity.type
_entity.pdbx_description
1 polymer ?
#
loop_
_entity_poly.entity_id
_entity_poly.type
_entity_poly.pdbx_seq_one_letter_code
_entity_poly.pdbx_strand_id
1 'polypeptide(L)' 'MQTILALSSGAAVGAVLRHYLTLWSITHVGARFPFGTLIVNLAGSFLLAILMAYQHKYGTFSPETRLLLTTGFCGS' A
#
# COMPACT_ATOMS: atom_id res chain seq x y z
N MET A 1 20.75 -3.42 -5.95
CA MET A 1 19.89 -2.84 -7.01
C MET A 1 18.50 -3.46 -7.04
N GLN A 2 18.36 -4.78 -6.99
CA GLN A 2 17.05 -5.46 -7.01
C GLN A 2 16.09 -5.01 -5.90
N THR A 3 16.60 -4.80 -4.68
CA THR A 3 15.82 -4.26 -3.55
C THR A 3 15.25 -2.86 -3.80
N ILE A 4 16.04 -1.98 -4.44
CA ILE A 4 15.61 -0.61 -4.78
C ILE A 4 14.50 -0.67 -5.83
N LEU A 5 14.66 -1.51 -6.86
CA LEU A 5 13.65 -1.69 -7.91
C LEU A 5 12.35 -2.30 -7.36
N ALA A 6 12.46 -3.27 -6.45
CA ALA A 6 11.31 -3.89 -5.79
C ALA A 6 10.56 -2.87 -4.92
N LEU A 7 11.29 -2.10 -4.11
CA LEU A 7 10.73 -1.02 -3.30
C LEU A 7 10.05 0.05 -4.17
N SER A 8 10.75 0.57 -5.19
CA SER A 8 10.26 1.68 -6.00
C SER A 8 9.08 1.29 -6.89
N SER A 9 9.07 0.07 -7.43
CA SER A 9 7.92 -0.44 -8.19
C SER A 9 6.68 -0.61 -7.31
N GLY A 10 6.83 -1.18 -6.11
CA GLY A 10 5.75 -1.26 -5.13
C GLY A 10 5.21 0.12 -4.77
N ALA A 11 6.10 1.07 -4.49
CA ALA A 11 5.73 2.44 -4.14
C ALA A 11 5.04 3.19 -5.29
N ALA A 12 5.49 2.98 -6.54
CA ALA A 12 4.85 3.59 -7.70
C ALA A 12 3.40 3.12 -7.85
N VAL A 13 3.15 1.82 -7.70
CA VAL A 13 1.79 1.25 -7.81
C VAL A 13 0.89 1.74 -6.67
N GLY A 14 1.37 1.71 -5.42
CA GLY A 14 0.57 2.14 -4.28
C GLY A 14 0.27 3.65 -4.30
N ALA A 15 1.25 4.49 -4.69
CA ALA A 15 1.04 5.93 -4.85
C ALA A 15 -0.02 6.24 -5.92
N VAL A 16 0.02 5.54 -7.07
CA VAL A 16 -0.98 5.69 -8.13
C VAL A 16 -2.37 5.27 -7.64
N LEU A 17 -2.48 4.14 -6.95
CA LEU A 17 -3.75 3.67 -6.39
C LEU A 17 -4.32 4.65 -5.36
N ARG A 18 -3.47 5.15 -4.46
CA ARG A 18 -3.84 6.18 -3.47
C ARG A 18 -4.37 7.44 -4.15
N HIS A 19 -3.69 7.88 -5.21
CA HIS A 19 -4.10 9.06 -5.95
C HIS A 19 -5.49 8.87 -6.58
N TYR A 20 -5.72 7.76 -7.28
CA TYR A 20 -7.02 7.47 -7.89
C TYR A 20 -8.14 7.30 -6.87
N LEU A 21 -7.90 6.61 -5.75
CA LEU A 21 -8.89 6.47 -4.68
C LEU A 21 -9.23 7.81 -4.03
N THR A 22 -8.24 8.69 -3.89
CA THR A 22 -8.46 10.05 -3.38
C THR A 22 -9.33 10.87 -4.33
N LEU A 23 -9.03 10.86 -5.63
CA LEU A 23 -9.85 11.54 -6.64
C LEU A 23 -11.26 10.96 -6.72
N TRP A 24 -11.39 9.63 -6.74
CA TRP A 24 -12.67 8.95 -6.75
C TRP A 24 -13.52 9.31 -5.53
N SER A 25 -12.90 9.37 -4.35
CA SER A 25 -13.59 9.80 -3.14
C SER A 25 -14.08 11.24 -3.25
N ILE A 26 -13.24 12.15 -3.74
CA ILE A 26 -13.63 13.56 -3.90
C ILE A 26 -14.84 13.67 -4.84
N THR A 27 -14.89 12.90 -5.92
CA THR A 27 -15.98 12.96 -6.90
C THR A 27 -17.28 12.35 -6.41
N HIS A 28 -17.26 11.34 -5.53
CA HIS A 28 -18.46 10.61 -5.10
C HIS A 28 -19.00 11.03 -3.74
N VAL A 29 -18.12 11.36 -2.78
CA VAL A 29 -18.51 11.74 -1.40
C VAL A 29 -18.15 13.19 -1.05
N GLY A 30 -17.56 13.93 -2.00
CA GLY A 30 -17.19 15.34 -1.85
C GLY A 30 -15.86 15.54 -1.11
N ALA A 31 -15.45 16.80 -1.01
CA ALA A 31 -14.15 17.20 -0.44
C ALA A 31 -14.22 17.69 1.02
N ARG A 32 -15.39 17.60 1.67
CA ARG A 32 -15.59 18.14 3.03
C ARG A 32 -14.84 17.34 4.10
N PHE A 33 -14.61 16.05 3.85
CA PHE A 33 -13.83 15.17 4.71
C PHE A 33 -12.93 14.27 3.83
N PRO A 34 -11.67 14.00 4.23
CA PRO A 34 -10.70 13.27 3.41
C PRO A 34 -10.93 11.75 3.44
N PHE A 35 -12.11 11.31 2.98
CA PHE A 35 -12.49 9.89 2.96
C PHE A 35 -11.51 9.03 2.16
N GLY A 36 -11.02 9.51 1.01
CA GLY A 36 -10.04 8.79 0.21
C GLY A 36 -8.75 8.50 0.99
N THR A 37 -8.21 9.51 1.69
CA THR A 37 -7.03 9.34 2.54
C THR A 37 -7.29 8.37 3.70
N LEU A 38 -8.45 8.47 4.35
CA LEU A 38 -8.84 7.55 5.43
C LEU A 38 -8.92 6.10 4.92
N ILE A 39 -9.60 5.87 3.80
CA ILE A 39 -9.79 4.55 3.19
C ILE A 39 -8.45 3.93 2.83
N VAL A 40 -7.56 4.68 2.17
CA VAL A 40 -6.24 4.16 1.76
C VAL A 40 -5.41 3.78 2.99
N ASN A 41 -5.39 4.61 4.04
CA ASN A 41 -4.62 4.30 5.25
C ASN A 41 -5.17 3.07 5.98
N LEU A 42 -6.49 2.97 6.11
CA LEU A 42 -7.13 1.84 6.79
C LEU A 42 -6.91 0.53 6.02
N ALA A 43 -7.14 0.55 4.70
CA ALA A 43 -6.93 -0.60 3.83
C ALA A 43 -5.46 -1.01 3.77
N GLY A 44 -4.54 -0.05 3.62
CA GLY A 44 -3.10 -0.29 3.59
C GLY A 44 -2.57 -0.87 4.90
N SER A 45 -3.00 -0.32 6.05
CA SER A 45 -2.60 -0.83 7.37
C SER A 45 -3.14 -2.24 7.63
N PHE A 46 -4.39 -2.50 7.24
CA PHE A 46 -5.00 -3.82 7.36
C PHE A 46 -4.29 -4.86 6.48
N LEU A 47 -4.02 -4.51 5.22
CA LEU A 47 -3.27 -5.37 4.30
C LEU A 47 -1.85 -5.63 4.82
N LEU A 48 -1.16 -4.60 5.32
CA LEU A 48 0.15 -4.74 5.93
C LEU A 48 0.13 -5.73 7.10
N ALA A 49 -0.87 -5.64 7.98
CA ALA A 49 -1.02 -6.58 9.10
C ALA A 49 -1.20 -8.03 8.62
N ILE A 50 -2.04 -8.26 7.59
CA ILE A 50 -2.22 -9.59 7.00
C ILE A 50 -0.91 -10.11 6.41
N LEU A 51 -0.20 -9.29 5.63
CA LEU A 51 1.06 -9.67 5.00
C LEU A 51 2.13 -10.01 6.04
N MET A 52 2.23 -9.23 7.11
CA MET A 52 3.19 -9.49 8.19
C MET A 52 2.82 -10.74 8.98
N ALA A 53 1.54 -10.97 9.27
CA ALA A 53 1.07 -12.19 9.95
C ALA A 53 1.32 -13.44 9.09
N TYR A 54 1.04 -13.36 7.79
CA TYR A 54 1.32 -14.43 6.84
C TYR A 54 2.82 -14.74 6.76
N GLN A 55 3.65 -13.70 6.63
CA GLN A 55 5.10 -13.87 6.60
C GLN A 55 5.64 -14.47 7.90
N HIS A 56 5.12 -14.03 9.05
CA HIS A 56 5.53 -14.58 10.34
C HIS A 56 5.18 -16.06 10.48
N LYS A 57 4.00 -16.46 9.98
CA LYS A 57 3.51 -17.84 10.09
C LYS A 57 4.19 -18.81 9.11
N TYR A 58 4.43 -18.38 7.87
CA TYR A 58 4.89 -19.27 6.79
C TYR A 58 6.31 -19.00 6.31
N GLY A 59 6.89 -17.83 6.59
CA GLY A 59 8.28 -17.50 6.24
C GLY A 59 8.57 -17.42 4.74
N THR A 60 7.56 -17.26 3.89
CA THR A 60 7.66 -17.47 2.43
C THR A 60 8.19 -16.30 1.61
N PHE A 61 8.22 -15.07 2.14
CA PHE A 61 8.63 -13.89 1.38
C PHE A 61 10.14 -13.74 1.31
N SER A 62 10.65 -13.51 0.10
CA SER A 62 12.01 -13.02 -0.08
C SER A 62 12.16 -11.60 0.46
N PRO A 63 13.39 -11.13 0.71
CA PRO A 63 13.64 -9.74 1.11
C PRO A 63 13.04 -8.70 0.15
N GLU A 64 13.09 -8.97 -1.16
CA GLU A 64 12.56 -8.10 -2.21
C GLU A 64 11.04 -8.06 -2.19
N THR A 65 10.38 -9.23 -2.09
CA THR A 65 8.91 -9.30 -1.99
C THR A 65 8.41 -8.60 -0.73
N ARG A 66 9.13 -8.74 0.39
CA ARG A 66 8.80 -8.04 1.63
C ARG A 66 8.87 -6.53 1.40
N LEU A 67 9.98 -6.01 0.88
CA LEU A 67 10.13 -4.58 0.61
C LEU A 67 9.10 -4.04 -0.38
N LEU A 68 8.81 -4.78 -1.45
CA LEU A 68 7.83 -4.41 -2.47
C LEU A 68 6.44 -4.26 -1.88
N LEU A 69 5.96 -5.26 -1.14
CA LEU A 69 4.58 -5.30 -0.64
C LEU A 69 4.39 -4.44 0.60
N THR A 70 5.35 -4.43 1.53
CA THR A 70 5.21 -3.68 2.79
C THR A 70 5.62 -2.23 2.60
N THR A 71 6.92 -1.97 2.46
CA THR A 71 7.46 -0.61 2.48
C THR A 71 7.11 0.15 1.20
N GLY A 72 7.12 -0.54 0.06
CA GLY A 72 6.72 0.02 -1.23
C GLY A 72 5.21 0.24 -1.28
N PHE A 73 4.45 -0.82 -1.58
CA PHE A 73 3.02 -0.73 -1.87
C PHE A 73 2.20 -0.20 -0.69
N CYS A 74 2.24 -0.86 0.48
CA CYS A 74 1.43 -0.42 1.63
C CYS A 74 1.92 0.91 2.24
N GLY A 75 3.21 1.25 2.10
CA GLY A 75 3.78 2.49 2.63
C GLY A 75 3.50 3.73 1.78
N SER A 76 3.22 3.55 0.48
CA SER A 76 3.08 4.62 -0.52
C SER A 76 1.69 5.15 -0.73
#